data_AF-A0A7L1G1G3-F1
#
_entry.id   AF-A0A7L1G1G3-F1
#
_cell.length_a   1.000
_cell.length_b   1.000
_cell.length_c   1.000
_cell.angle_alpha   90.00
_cell.angle_beta   90.00
_cell.angle_gamma   90.00
#
_symmetry.space_group_name_H-M   'P 1'
#
loop_
_entity.id
_entity.type
_entity.pdbx_description
1 polymer ?
#
loop_
_entity_poly.entity_id
_entity_poly.type
_entity_poly.pdbx_seq_one_letter_code
_entity_poly.pdbx_strand_id
1 'polypeptide(L)'
;MLRSSQPLTGPNRRRCREDELLLGTVLDEGEQGFIIDTRSAQAAKQARMTGGGTEPKSFYPQWRRLHRPLERGRPLQESFIKLVEACSDSSISMDRWLSRLESCRWLSHVKAALSTACLAAQCLDREKANVLVHGAEGTDTTLLVTALAQVILEPSCRTLLGFQGLLEREWIEAGHPFHLRCAHSAYSHARLKQEAPLFLLFLDCVWQLSRQFPFSLEFSEQLLLTLFDSAYASAYGTFLCNNEKERCLCKVKESTHSLWAWLNQPGEKKKYLNPLYTHNPLVTWPSVEPQSIQLWQGLFLRWIRSSQYLDEAWAEIQYLVESH
;
A
#
# COMPACT_ATOMS: atom_id res chain seq x y z
N MET A 1 -2.78 16.22 -3.31
CA MET A 1 -1.59 15.35 -3.26
C MET A 1 -1.21 14.95 -4.68
N LEU A 2 0.08 14.98 -5.00
CA LEU A 2 0.64 14.64 -6.31
C LEU A 2 1.54 13.39 -6.19
N ARG A 3 1.78 12.73 -7.32
CA ARG A 3 2.73 11.61 -7.43
C ARG A 3 3.53 11.68 -8.73
N SER A 4 4.77 11.22 -8.69
CA SER A 4 5.62 11.12 -9.88
C SER A 4 6.71 10.06 -9.73
N SER A 5 7.48 9.85 -10.80
CA SER A 5 8.81 9.27 -10.74
C SER A 5 9.83 10.34 -10.32
N GLN A 6 11.08 9.93 -10.13
CA GLN A 6 12.17 10.87 -9.84
C GLN A 6 12.45 11.82 -11.02
N PRO A 7 12.96 13.03 -10.76
CA PRO A 7 13.41 13.93 -11.82
C PRO A 7 14.74 13.44 -12.43
N LEU A 8 14.95 13.72 -13.72
CA LEU A 8 16.14 13.33 -14.47
C LEU A 8 17.26 14.39 -14.42
N THR A 9 17.66 14.79 -13.21
CA THR A 9 18.68 15.84 -13.03
C THR A 9 20.09 15.35 -13.36
N GLY A 10 20.37 14.06 -13.14
CA GLY A 10 21.65 13.43 -13.44
C GLY A 10 22.85 14.04 -12.68
N PRO A 11 24.08 13.63 -13.01
CA PRO A 11 25.29 14.11 -12.33
C PRO A 11 25.54 15.61 -12.56
N ASN A 12 25.09 16.12 -13.71
CA ASN A 12 25.30 17.51 -14.13
C ASN A 12 24.24 18.49 -13.60
N ARG A 13 23.30 18.03 -12.75
CA ARG A 13 22.19 18.85 -12.22
C ARG A 13 21.41 19.56 -13.33
N ARG A 14 21.09 18.82 -14.40
CA ARG A 14 20.20 19.27 -15.46
C ARG A 14 18.88 19.70 -14.85
N ARG A 15 18.26 20.67 -15.52
CA ARG A 15 17.03 21.31 -15.09
C ARG A 15 16.02 21.33 -16.23
N CYS A 16 14.75 21.31 -15.87
CA CYS A 16 13.62 21.31 -16.80
C CYS A 16 12.70 22.45 -16.38
N ARG A 17 12.58 23.50 -17.22
CA ARG A 17 11.81 24.69 -16.86
C ARG A 17 10.32 24.40 -16.80
N GLU A 18 9.86 23.47 -17.63
CA GLU A 18 8.49 23.02 -17.71
C GLU A 18 8.08 22.24 -16.44
N ASP A 19 9.01 21.46 -15.88
CA ASP A 19 8.82 20.75 -14.60
C ASP A 19 8.81 21.73 -13.42
N GLU A 20 9.75 22.69 -13.41
CA GLU A 20 9.78 23.80 -12.44
C GLU A 20 8.47 24.59 -12.47
N LEU A 21 7.95 24.91 -13.67
CA LEU A 21 6.68 25.61 -13.86
C LEU A 21 5.50 24.76 -13.39
N LEU A 22 5.44 23.49 -13.77
CA LEU A 22 4.35 22.58 -13.38
C LEU A 22 4.22 22.45 -11.85
N LEU A 23 5.35 22.30 -11.14
CA LEU A 23 5.32 22.29 -9.67
C LEU A 23 5.06 23.67 -9.07
N GLY A 24 5.39 24.74 -9.80
CA GLY A 24 5.03 26.11 -9.43
C GLY A 24 3.52 26.37 -9.51
N THR A 25 2.82 25.85 -10.52
CA THR A 25 1.38 26.11 -10.70
C THR A 25 0.47 25.43 -9.68
N VAL A 26 1.01 24.50 -8.88
CA VAL A 26 0.24 23.79 -7.84
C VAL A 26 0.30 24.54 -6.50
N LEU A 27 1.20 25.52 -6.35
CA LEU A 27 1.32 26.31 -5.13
C LEU A 27 0.73 27.70 -5.34
N ASP A 28 -0.08 28.18 -4.39
CA ASP A 28 -0.51 29.56 -4.38
C ASP A 28 0.63 30.50 -3.94
N GLU A 29 0.47 31.81 -4.16
CA GLU A 29 1.48 32.80 -3.78
C GLU A 29 1.79 32.75 -2.28
N GLY A 30 3.07 32.51 -1.94
CA GLY A 30 3.54 32.43 -0.55
C GLY A 30 3.42 31.05 0.09
N GLU A 31 2.78 30.07 -0.56
CA GLU A 31 2.70 28.70 -0.05
C GLU A 31 4.01 27.93 -0.20
N GLN A 32 4.16 26.91 0.65
CA GLN A 32 5.23 25.91 0.55
C GLN A 32 4.64 24.51 0.34
N GLY A 33 5.34 23.73 -0.48
CA GLY A 33 5.04 22.32 -0.71
C GLY A 33 6.07 21.39 -0.08
N PHE A 34 5.69 20.13 0.12
CA PHE A 34 6.59 19.07 0.57
C PHE A 34 6.83 18.04 -0.53
N ILE A 35 8.08 17.61 -0.66
CA ILE A 35 8.45 16.48 -1.52
C ILE A 35 8.83 15.32 -0.62
N ILE A 36 8.05 14.24 -0.63
CA ILE A 36 8.36 13.01 0.10
C ILE A 36 9.07 12.06 -0.86
N ASP A 37 10.40 11.99 -0.74
CA ASP A 37 11.22 11.03 -1.46
C ASP A 37 11.28 9.73 -0.66
N THR A 38 10.67 8.67 -1.18
CA THR A 38 10.58 7.38 -0.48
C THR A 38 11.89 6.58 -0.51
N ARG A 39 12.96 7.12 -1.13
CA ARG A 39 14.27 6.45 -1.20
C ARG A 39 15.16 6.87 -0.04
N SER A 40 16.10 6.01 0.31
CA SER A 40 17.22 6.41 1.18
C SER A 40 18.05 7.52 0.52
N ALA A 41 18.68 8.36 1.33
CA ALA A 41 19.57 9.39 0.82
C ALA A 41 20.72 8.80 -0.03
N GLN A 42 21.16 7.57 0.27
CA GLN A 42 22.14 6.85 -0.53
C GLN A 42 21.58 6.43 -1.89
N ALA A 43 20.37 5.85 -1.94
CA ALA A 43 19.73 5.46 -3.19
C ALA A 43 19.43 6.67 -4.08
N ALA A 44 19.00 7.79 -3.50
CA ALA A 44 18.81 9.06 -4.23
C ALA A 44 20.13 9.59 -4.82
N LYS A 45 21.24 9.50 -4.07
CA LYS A 45 22.59 9.85 -4.57
C LYS A 45 23.03 8.93 -5.71
N GLN A 46 22.81 7.62 -5.58
CA GLN A 46 23.14 6.65 -6.63
C GLN A 46 22.32 6.90 -7.90
N ALA A 47 21.03 7.16 -7.76
CA ALA A 47 20.15 7.48 -8.87
C ALA A 47 20.61 8.73 -9.63
N ARG A 48 21.15 9.75 -8.92
CA ARG A 48 21.78 10.91 -9.57
C ARG A 48 22.93 10.52 -10.49
N MET A 49 23.73 9.52 -10.12
CA MET A 49 24.85 9.06 -10.94
C MET A 49 24.38 8.31 -12.20
N THR A 50 23.18 7.71 -12.18
CA THR A 50 22.60 6.96 -13.30
C THR A 50 21.58 7.77 -14.10
N GLY A 51 21.56 9.09 -13.96
CA GLY A 51 20.72 10.00 -14.76
C GLY A 51 19.40 10.42 -14.11
N GLY A 52 18.99 9.79 -13.02
CA GLY A 52 17.89 10.24 -12.17
C GLY A 52 18.30 11.36 -11.21
N GLY A 53 17.66 11.49 -10.06
CA GLY A 53 18.04 12.48 -9.05
C GLY A 53 16.92 12.95 -8.15
N THR A 54 17.02 14.21 -7.71
CA THR A 54 16.12 14.91 -6.80
C THR A 54 16.05 16.40 -7.16
N GLU A 55 15.00 17.08 -6.72
CA GLU A 55 14.67 18.49 -6.95
C GLU A 55 15.58 19.44 -6.15
N PRO A 56 16.56 20.13 -6.77
CA PRO A 56 17.47 21.00 -6.01
C PRO A 56 16.74 22.22 -5.44
N LYS A 57 16.96 22.56 -4.16
CA LYS A 57 16.33 23.74 -3.52
C LYS A 57 16.58 25.06 -4.28
N SER A 58 17.67 25.15 -5.03
CA SER A 58 17.98 26.31 -5.88
C SER A 58 17.01 26.49 -7.05
N PHE A 59 16.36 25.42 -7.51
CA PHE A 59 15.41 25.44 -8.64
C PHE A 59 13.96 25.26 -8.18
N TYR A 60 13.75 24.66 -7.00
CA TYR A 60 12.44 24.45 -6.40
C TYR A 60 12.38 25.09 -5.00
N PRO A 61 12.47 26.43 -4.89
CA PRO A 61 12.67 27.12 -3.61
C PRO A 61 11.50 26.98 -2.63
N GLN A 62 10.27 26.84 -3.14
CA GLN A 62 9.05 26.65 -2.34
C GLN A 62 8.81 25.19 -1.92
N TRP A 63 9.59 24.24 -2.44
CA TRP A 63 9.40 22.83 -2.18
C TRP A 63 10.45 22.30 -1.20
N ARG A 64 10.01 21.83 -0.03
CA ARG A 64 10.87 21.22 1.00
C ARG A 64 10.87 19.71 0.85
N ARG A 65 12.02 19.13 0.46
CA ARG A 65 12.18 17.68 0.40
C ARG A 65 12.41 17.04 1.76
N LEU A 66 11.70 15.94 2.00
CA LEU A 66 11.78 15.05 3.16
C LEU A 66 12.13 13.64 2.68
N HIS A 67 13.24 13.08 3.17
CA HIS A 67 13.60 11.69 2.89
C HIS A 67 12.86 10.75 3.87
N ARG A 68 12.12 9.79 3.32
CA ARG A 68 11.37 8.76 4.07
C ARG A 68 11.65 7.39 3.46
N PRO A 69 12.81 6.78 3.74
CA PRO A 69 13.20 5.53 3.11
C PRO A 69 12.20 4.42 3.39
N LEU A 70 11.66 3.84 2.32
CA LEU A 70 10.85 2.64 2.33
C LEU A 70 11.57 1.53 1.58
N GLU A 71 11.58 0.34 2.17
CA GLU A 71 12.20 -0.83 1.58
C GLU A 71 11.39 -1.31 0.36
N ARG A 72 12.07 -1.81 -0.67
CA ARG A 72 11.43 -2.25 -1.92
C ARG A 72 12.24 -3.35 -2.60
N GLY A 73 11.63 -4.06 -3.54
CA GLY A 73 12.34 -5.07 -4.34
C GLY A 73 12.85 -6.22 -3.48
N ARG A 74 14.06 -6.68 -3.78
CA ARG A 74 14.66 -7.88 -3.16
C ARG A 74 14.73 -7.84 -1.61
N PRO A 75 15.19 -6.77 -0.93
CA PRO A 75 15.21 -6.77 0.54
C PRO A 75 13.83 -6.94 1.17
N LEU A 76 12.78 -6.33 0.59
CA LEU A 76 11.40 -6.50 1.06
C LEU A 76 10.87 -7.92 0.76
N GLN A 77 11.23 -8.50 -0.39
CA GLN A 77 10.92 -9.90 -0.70
C GLN A 77 11.60 -10.86 0.29
N GLU A 78 12.86 -10.63 0.64
CA GLU A 78 13.58 -11.44 1.64
C GLU A 78 12.97 -11.29 3.04
N SER A 79 12.47 -10.10 3.40
CA SER A 79 11.70 -9.88 4.63
C SER A 79 10.44 -10.76 4.67
N PHE A 80 9.68 -10.77 3.59
CA PHE A 80 8.45 -11.56 3.49
C PHE A 80 8.70 -13.07 3.49
N ILE A 81 9.71 -13.56 2.76
CA ILE A 81 10.10 -14.98 2.79
C ILE A 81 10.43 -15.43 4.23
N LYS A 82 11.23 -14.65 4.96
CA LYS A 82 11.56 -14.95 6.36
C LYS A 82 10.33 -14.95 7.26
N LEU A 83 9.37 -14.06 7.01
CA LEU A 83 8.12 -14.03 7.77
C LEU A 83 7.30 -15.31 7.53
N VAL A 84 7.14 -15.72 6.26
CA VAL A 84 6.43 -16.96 5.90
C VAL A 84 7.11 -18.17 6.53
N GLU A 85 8.44 -18.27 6.45
CA GLU A 85 9.22 -19.34 7.08
C GLU A 85 9.04 -19.36 8.60
N ALA A 86 9.05 -18.18 9.24
CA ALA A 86 8.82 -18.07 10.67
C ALA A 86 7.41 -18.52 11.06
N CYS A 87 6.40 -18.08 10.30
CA CYS A 87 5.00 -18.38 10.55
C CYS A 87 4.64 -19.84 10.25
N SER A 88 5.38 -20.55 9.39
CA SER A 88 5.06 -21.94 9.01
C SER A 88 5.57 -22.99 10.00
N ASP A 89 6.46 -22.61 10.93
CA ASP A 89 7.11 -23.53 11.86
C ASP A 89 6.41 -23.54 13.23
N SER A 90 5.50 -24.50 13.44
CA SER A 90 4.73 -24.64 14.68
C SER A 90 5.51 -25.26 15.85
N SER A 91 6.75 -25.70 15.62
CA SER A 91 7.56 -26.44 16.60
C SER A 91 8.56 -25.58 17.39
N ILE A 92 8.55 -24.26 17.16
CA ILE A 92 9.53 -23.34 17.75
C ILE A 92 9.14 -22.86 19.15
N SER A 93 10.15 -22.61 19.99
CA SER A 93 9.96 -21.94 21.29
C SER A 93 9.54 -20.48 21.11
N MET A 94 8.94 -19.91 22.16
CA MET A 94 8.53 -18.50 22.18
C MET A 94 9.68 -17.54 21.90
N ASP A 95 10.85 -17.75 22.50
CA ASP A 95 12.03 -16.90 22.28
C ASP A 95 12.47 -16.93 20.81
N ARG A 96 12.44 -18.11 20.19
CA ARG A 96 12.81 -18.28 18.78
C ARG A 96 11.77 -17.67 17.84
N TRP A 97 10.49 -17.78 18.16
CA TRP A 97 9.40 -17.11 17.43
C TRP A 97 9.58 -15.59 17.43
N LEU A 98 9.76 -14.99 18.61
CA LEU A 98 9.94 -13.54 18.74
C LEU A 98 11.22 -13.07 18.03
N SER A 99 12.32 -13.80 18.16
CA SER A 99 13.57 -13.51 17.45
C SER A 99 13.41 -13.59 15.93
N ARG A 100 12.69 -14.60 15.40
CA ARG A 100 12.42 -14.71 13.96
C ARG A 100 11.55 -13.56 13.47
N LEU A 101 10.48 -13.20 14.18
CA LEU A 101 9.63 -12.06 13.87
C LEU A 101 10.42 -10.74 13.83
N GLU A 102 11.29 -10.51 14.81
CA GLU A 102 12.18 -9.35 14.81
C GLU A 102 13.11 -9.36 13.58
N SER A 103 13.76 -10.50 13.32
CA SER A 103 14.74 -10.65 12.26
C SER A 103 14.16 -10.51 10.84
N CYS A 104 12.88 -10.83 10.64
CA CYS A 104 12.21 -10.70 9.35
C CYS A 104 11.92 -9.23 9.00
N ARG A 105 11.80 -8.34 10.01
CA ARG A 105 11.56 -6.89 9.86
C ARG A 105 10.23 -6.49 9.20
N TRP A 106 9.33 -7.42 8.92
CA TRP A 106 8.07 -7.12 8.23
C TRP A 106 7.25 -6.03 8.95
N LEU A 107 7.06 -6.14 10.26
CA LEU A 107 6.34 -5.15 11.06
C LEU A 107 7.01 -3.77 11.06
N SER A 108 8.35 -3.72 10.91
CA SER A 108 9.08 -2.46 10.74
C SER A 108 8.76 -1.80 9.40
N HIS A 109 8.54 -2.59 8.34
CA HIS A 109 8.11 -2.08 7.03
C HIS A 109 6.67 -1.56 7.07
N VAL A 110 5.76 -2.28 7.73
CA VAL A 110 4.37 -1.83 7.97
C VAL A 110 4.36 -0.51 8.72
N LYS A 111 5.11 -0.42 9.84
CA LYS A 111 5.28 0.82 10.61
C LYS A 111 5.79 1.96 9.74
N ALA A 112 6.84 1.72 8.94
CA ALA A 112 7.46 2.77 8.13
C ALA A 112 6.51 3.29 7.03
N ALA A 113 5.75 2.40 6.40
CA ALA A 113 4.75 2.74 5.39
C ALA A 113 3.62 3.60 6.01
N LEU A 114 3.01 3.15 7.11
CA LEU A 114 1.98 3.91 7.83
C LEU A 114 2.51 5.25 8.33
N SER A 115 3.73 5.30 8.89
CA SER A 115 4.35 6.54 9.37
C SER A 115 4.54 7.54 8.24
N THR A 116 4.94 7.08 7.06
CA THR A 116 5.16 7.94 5.88
C THR A 116 3.83 8.42 5.30
N ALA A 117 2.81 7.57 5.25
CA ALA A 117 1.46 7.95 4.85
C ALA A 117 0.82 8.95 5.83
N CYS A 118 1.00 8.76 7.15
CA CYS A 118 0.56 9.72 8.16
C CYS A 118 1.23 11.08 8.00
N LEU A 119 2.51 11.11 7.68
CA LEU A 119 3.20 12.37 7.38
C LEU A 119 2.60 13.07 6.15
N ALA A 120 2.38 12.33 5.05
CA ALA A 120 1.75 12.89 3.86
C ALA A 120 0.34 13.43 4.18
N ALA A 121 -0.45 12.66 4.92
CA ALA A 121 -1.77 13.06 5.38
C ALA A 121 -1.71 14.30 6.29
N GLN A 122 -0.75 14.37 7.21
CA GLN A 122 -0.58 15.51 8.12
C GLN A 122 -0.25 16.80 7.38
N CYS A 123 0.66 16.73 6.40
CA CYS A 123 0.98 17.89 5.55
C CYS A 123 -0.27 18.41 4.82
N LEU A 124 -1.11 17.52 4.29
CA LEU A 124 -2.33 17.91 3.57
C LEU A 124 -3.43 18.45 4.51
N ASP A 125 -3.73 17.72 5.58
CA ASP A 125 -4.88 18.02 6.44
C ASP A 125 -4.59 19.11 7.48
N ARG A 126 -3.41 19.08 8.10
CA ARG A 126 -3.08 20.00 9.22
C ARG A 126 -2.27 21.20 8.78
N GLU A 127 -1.27 20.99 7.91
CA GLU A 127 -0.42 22.09 7.42
C GLU A 127 -1.02 22.78 6.19
N LYS A 128 -2.10 22.22 5.62
CA LYS A 128 -2.75 22.71 4.38
C LYS A 128 -1.75 22.91 3.24
N ALA A 129 -0.72 22.05 3.19
CA ALA A 129 0.37 22.13 2.24
C ALA A 129 0.22 21.10 1.13
N ASN A 130 0.66 21.47 -0.08
CA ASN A 130 0.74 20.55 -1.20
C ASN A 130 1.86 19.53 -1.00
N VAL A 131 1.60 18.27 -1.34
CA VAL A 131 2.57 17.16 -1.18
C VAL A 131 2.78 16.47 -2.51
N LEU A 132 4.04 16.36 -2.93
CA LEU A 132 4.49 15.49 -4.00
C LEU A 132 5.17 14.26 -3.40
N VAL A 133 4.69 13.06 -3.73
CA VAL A 133 5.34 11.81 -3.33
C VAL A 133 6.02 11.20 -4.55
N HIS A 134 7.29 10.83 -4.43
CA HIS A 134 7.97 10.08 -5.49
C HIS A 134 8.99 9.09 -4.94
N GLY A 135 9.22 8.05 -5.74
CA GLY A 135 10.24 7.04 -5.52
C GLY A 135 11.28 7.12 -6.64
N ALA A 136 11.79 5.97 -7.09
CA ALA A 136 12.59 5.92 -8.31
C ALA A 136 11.70 6.00 -9.56
N GLU A 137 10.87 4.98 -9.79
CA GLU A 137 9.98 4.88 -10.95
C GLU A 137 8.56 5.39 -10.65
N GLY A 138 8.22 5.60 -9.38
CA GLY A 138 6.90 6.11 -8.97
C GLY A 138 5.78 5.06 -8.91
N THR A 139 6.09 3.78 -9.17
CA THR A 139 5.09 2.70 -9.32
C THR A 139 5.05 1.68 -8.18
N ASP A 140 5.88 1.86 -7.14
CA ASP A 140 5.95 0.97 -5.97
C ASP A 140 5.62 1.74 -4.68
N THR A 141 6.64 2.15 -3.92
CA THR A 141 6.52 2.82 -2.62
C THR A 141 5.75 4.13 -2.68
N THR A 142 5.75 4.80 -3.83
CA THR A 142 4.95 6.00 -4.10
C THR A 142 3.46 5.69 -4.06
N LEU A 143 3.03 4.62 -4.74
CA LEU A 143 1.63 4.19 -4.77
C LEU A 143 1.18 3.70 -3.39
N LEU A 144 2.06 2.98 -2.68
CA LEU A 144 1.84 2.57 -1.29
C LEU A 144 1.51 3.77 -0.38
N VAL A 145 2.34 4.82 -0.41
CA VAL A 145 2.15 6.00 0.45
C VAL A 145 0.91 6.80 0.06
N THR A 146 0.71 7.02 -1.24
CA THR A 146 -0.42 7.82 -1.74
C THR A 146 -1.76 7.13 -1.55
N ALA A 147 -1.85 5.82 -1.75
CA ALA A 147 -3.06 5.06 -1.45
C ALA A 147 -3.36 5.04 0.05
N LEU A 148 -2.37 4.80 0.91
CA LEU A 148 -2.59 4.81 2.38
C LEU A 148 -3.01 6.19 2.91
N ALA A 149 -2.40 7.27 2.41
CA ALA A 149 -2.79 8.61 2.80
C ALA A 149 -4.26 8.91 2.45
N GLN A 150 -4.75 8.40 1.31
CA GLN A 150 -6.17 8.53 0.92
C GLN A 150 -7.10 7.70 1.81
N VAL A 151 -6.73 6.47 2.20
CA VAL A 151 -7.52 5.70 3.18
C VAL A 151 -7.61 6.42 4.53
N ILE A 152 -6.51 7.05 4.97
CA ILE A 152 -6.44 7.81 6.23
C ILE A 152 -7.33 9.07 6.16
N LEU A 153 -7.25 9.82 5.07
CA LEU A 153 -7.89 11.13 4.92
C LEU A 153 -9.36 11.04 4.51
N GLU A 154 -9.72 10.13 3.60
CA GLU A 154 -10.98 10.19 2.87
C GLU A 154 -11.96 9.11 3.35
N PRO A 155 -13.15 9.48 3.86
CA PRO A 155 -14.20 8.52 4.21
C PRO A 155 -14.68 7.68 3.02
N SER A 156 -14.70 8.26 1.81
CA SER A 156 -15.08 7.56 0.58
C SER A 156 -14.17 6.35 0.32
N CYS A 157 -12.85 6.50 0.51
CA CYS A 157 -11.86 5.43 0.35
C CYS A 157 -11.98 4.29 1.38
N ARG A 158 -12.81 4.46 2.42
CA ARG A 158 -13.10 3.44 3.45
C ARG A 158 -14.42 2.69 3.21
N THR A 159 -15.18 3.05 2.17
CA THR A 159 -16.32 2.26 1.68
C THR A 159 -15.83 1.11 0.80
N LEU A 160 -16.60 0.04 0.63
CA LEU A 160 -16.22 -1.10 -0.22
C LEU A 160 -15.98 -0.64 -1.67
N LEU A 161 -16.92 0.13 -2.23
CA LEU A 161 -16.81 0.62 -3.60
C LEU A 161 -15.71 1.67 -3.75
N GLY A 162 -15.56 2.57 -2.78
CA GLY A 162 -14.51 3.58 -2.82
C GLY A 162 -13.11 2.98 -2.65
N PHE A 163 -12.95 1.92 -1.86
CA PHE A 163 -11.69 1.19 -1.75
C PHE A 163 -11.36 0.45 -3.04
N GLN A 164 -12.33 -0.20 -3.69
CA GLN A 164 -12.13 -0.80 -5.02
C GLN A 164 -11.73 0.26 -6.07
N GLY A 165 -12.40 1.42 -6.06
CA GLY A 165 -12.05 2.54 -6.93
C GLY A 165 -10.67 3.13 -6.65
N LEU A 166 -10.26 3.18 -5.37
CA LEU A 166 -8.90 3.54 -4.97
C LEU A 166 -7.88 2.54 -5.55
N LEU A 167 -8.14 1.24 -5.47
CA LEU A 167 -7.25 0.22 -6.02
C LEU A 167 -7.13 0.33 -7.55
N GLU A 168 -8.24 0.55 -8.26
CA GLU A 168 -8.21 0.74 -9.71
C GLU A 168 -7.34 1.95 -10.09
N ARG A 169 -7.60 3.12 -9.49
CA ARG A 169 -6.86 4.36 -9.81
C ARG A 169 -5.41 4.35 -9.33
N GLU A 170 -5.18 3.93 -8.08
CA GLU A 170 -3.88 4.11 -7.44
C GLU A 170 -2.90 2.98 -7.70
N TRP A 171 -3.37 1.77 -7.97
CA TRP A 171 -2.50 0.63 -8.22
C TRP A 171 -2.53 0.18 -9.68
N ILE A 172 -3.71 -0.01 -10.26
CA ILE A 172 -3.85 -0.61 -11.60
C ILE A 172 -3.56 0.43 -12.69
N GLU A 173 -4.34 1.51 -12.75
CA GLU A 173 -4.20 2.58 -13.75
C GLU A 173 -2.86 3.33 -13.59
N ALA A 174 -2.38 3.45 -12.35
CA ALA A 174 -1.09 4.06 -12.03
C ALA A 174 0.12 3.25 -12.52
N GLY A 175 -0.09 2.00 -12.95
CA GLY A 175 0.96 1.14 -13.48
C GLY A 175 1.81 0.45 -12.42
N HIS A 176 1.22 0.03 -11.30
CA HIS A 176 1.88 -0.95 -10.44
C HIS A 176 2.11 -2.24 -11.25
N PRO A 177 3.35 -2.75 -11.36
CA PRO A 177 3.66 -3.86 -12.25
C PRO A 177 3.28 -5.21 -11.63
N PHE A 178 1.97 -5.47 -11.46
CA PHE A 178 1.44 -6.68 -10.81
C PHE A 178 2.01 -7.97 -11.39
N HIS A 179 2.06 -8.11 -12.72
CA HIS A 179 2.60 -9.31 -13.35
C HIS A 179 4.07 -9.58 -12.99
N LEU A 180 4.89 -8.54 -12.81
CA LEU A 180 6.28 -8.69 -12.38
C LEU A 180 6.43 -8.85 -10.86
N ARG A 181 5.58 -8.20 -10.07
CA ARG A 181 5.66 -8.17 -8.60
C ARG A 181 5.09 -9.42 -7.95
N CYS A 182 4.07 -10.00 -8.58
CA CYS A 182 3.31 -11.17 -8.14
C CYS A 182 3.44 -12.35 -9.13
N ALA A 183 4.59 -12.47 -9.82
CA ALA A 183 4.79 -13.43 -10.90
C ALA A 183 4.64 -14.90 -10.46
N HIS A 184 5.06 -15.22 -9.24
CA HIS A 184 4.92 -16.54 -8.63
C HIS A 184 4.09 -16.47 -7.36
N SER A 185 3.66 -17.64 -6.88
CA SER A 185 3.01 -17.79 -5.58
C SER A 185 3.73 -16.97 -4.51
N ALA A 186 2.96 -16.28 -3.67
CA ALA A 186 3.46 -15.57 -2.51
C ALA A 186 4.28 -16.47 -1.55
N TYR A 187 4.09 -17.78 -1.63
CA TYR A 187 4.80 -18.79 -0.82
C TYR A 187 6.00 -19.42 -1.54
N SER A 188 6.36 -18.91 -2.73
CA SER A 188 7.53 -19.39 -3.47
C SER A 188 8.83 -19.04 -2.74
N HIS A 189 9.73 -20.01 -2.63
CA HIS A 189 11.10 -19.77 -2.16
C HIS A 189 12.02 -19.23 -3.27
N ALA A 190 11.52 -19.10 -4.51
CA ALA A 190 12.29 -18.51 -5.60
C ALA A 190 12.60 -17.03 -5.31
N ARG A 191 13.85 -16.63 -5.55
CA ARG A 191 14.32 -15.26 -5.27
C ARG A 191 14.50 -14.49 -6.58
N LEU A 192 13.38 -14.20 -7.24
CA LEU A 192 13.41 -13.48 -8.51
C LEU A 192 13.63 -11.99 -8.29
N LYS A 193 14.34 -11.37 -9.23
CA LYS A 193 14.87 -10.00 -9.08
C LYS A 193 13.78 -8.92 -9.01
N GLN A 194 12.61 -9.18 -9.59
CA GLN A 194 11.55 -8.18 -9.78
C GLN A 194 10.31 -8.40 -8.90
N GLU A 195 10.24 -9.52 -8.17
CA GLU A 195 9.15 -9.76 -7.23
C GLU A 195 9.33 -8.90 -5.97
N ALA A 196 8.22 -8.38 -5.46
CA ALA A 196 8.19 -7.69 -4.19
C ALA A 196 6.74 -7.57 -3.67
N PRO A 197 6.52 -7.78 -2.36
CA PRO A 197 5.18 -7.85 -1.77
C PRO A 197 4.63 -6.45 -1.43
N LEU A 198 4.73 -5.48 -2.34
CA LEU A 198 4.32 -4.09 -2.07
C LEU A 198 2.81 -3.96 -1.91
N PHE A 199 2.05 -4.64 -2.78
CA PHE A 199 0.59 -4.67 -2.65
C PHE A 199 0.16 -5.39 -1.37
N LEU A 200 0.84 -6.48 -0.98
CA LEU A 200 0.62 -7.11 0.32
C LEU A 200 0.94 -6.16 1.49
N LEU A 201 2.06 -5.44 1.43
CA LEU A 201 2.43 -4.46 2.46
C LEU A 201 1.36 -3.37 2.61
N PHE A 202 0.76 -2.93 1.50
CA PHE A 202 -0.39 -2.03 1.52
C PHE A 202 -1.60 -2.65 2.22
N LEU A 203 -1.98 -3.88 1.85
CA LEU A 203 -3.12 -4.57 2.46
C LEU A 203 -2.91 -4.79 3.97
N ASP A 204 -1.69 -5.13 4.41
CA ASP A 204 -1.36 -5.25 5.83
C ASP A 204 -1.53 -3.91 6.54
N CYS A 205 -1.06 -2.81 5.96
CA CYS A 205 -1.28 -1.47 6.52
C CYS A 205 -2.78 -1.13 6.63
N VAL A 206 -3.62 -1.51 5.65
CA VAL A 206 -5.08 -1.34 5.72
C VAL A 206 -5.70 -2.24 6.79
N TRP A 207 -5.18 -3.45 7.00
CA TRP A 207 -5.58 -4.31 8.10
C TRP A 207 -5.20 -3.73 9.47
N GLN A 208 -4.04 -3.07 9.61
CA GLN A 208 -3.71 -2.33 10.84
C GLN A 208 -4.73 -1.21 11.10
N LEU A 209 -5.17 -0.50 10.05
CA LEU A 209 -6.20 0.54 10.15
C LEU A 209 -7.54 -0.05 10.58
N SER A 210 -8.01 -1.14 9.98
CA SER A 210 -9.28 -1.78 10.36
C SER A 210 -9.26 -2.22 11.83
N ARG A 211 -8.11 -2.68 12.34
CA ARG A 211 -7.97 -3.07 13.74
C ARG A 211 -7.98 -1.91 14.72
N GLN A 212 -7.35 -0.79 14.36
CA GLN A 212 -7.34 0.39 15.22
C GLN A 212 -8.66 1.18 15.13
N PHE A 213 -9.40 1.04 14.04
CA PHE A 213 -10.67 1.70 13.77
C PHE A 213 -11.75 0.70 13.33
N PRO A 214 -12.21 -0.20 14.22
CA PRO A 214 -13.08 -1.34 13.89
C PRO A 214 -14.42 -0.97 13.24
N PHE A 215 -14.89 0.26 13.41
CA PHE A 215 -16.15 0.75 12.86
C PHE A 215 -15.97 1.58 11.58
N SER A 216 -14.73 1.93 11.19
CA SER A 216 -14.50 2.99 10.18
C SER A 216 -14.35 2.49 8.75
N LEU A 217 -14.14 1.19 8.53
CA LEU A 217 -14.01 0.58 7.21
C LEU A 217 -15.25 -0.29 6.94
N GLU A 218 -15.90 -0.08 5.79
CA GLU A 218 -17.12 -0.80 5.38
C GLU A 218 -16.82 -2.25 5.03
N PHE A 219 -15.58 -2.55 4.69
CA PHE A 219 -15.15 -3.88 4.31
C PHE A 219 -14.40 -4.60 5.43
N SER A 220 -14.52 -5.93 5.45
CA SER A 220 -13.91 -6.81 6.43
C SER A 220 -12.52 -7.30 5.99
N GLU A 221 -11.84 -7.99 6.90
CA GLU A 221 -10.58 -8.70 6.63
C GLU A 221 -10.70 -9.66 5.44
N GLN A 222 -11.88 -10.27 5.23
CA GLN A 222 -12.13 -11.20 4.14
C GLN A 222 -11.91 -10.57 2.76
N LEU A 223 -12.22 -9.27 2.59
CA LEU A 223 -11.91 -8.57 1.36
C LEU A 223 -10.39 -8.50 1.14
N LEU A 224 -9.64 -8.13 2.18
CA LEU A 224 -8.19 -7.96 2.10
C LEU A 224 -7.48 -9.29 1.79
N LEU A 225 -7.95 -10.40 2.39
CA LEU A 225 -7.46 -11.74 2.06
C LEU A 225 -7.77 -12.13 0.61
N THR A 226 -8.99 -11.85 0.14
CA THR A 226 -9.40 -12.14 -1.24
C THR A 226 -8.59 -11.32 -2.27
N LEU A 227 -8.30 -10.06 -1.95
CA LEU A 227 -7.45 -9.18 -2.76
C LEU A 227 -6.00 -9.68 -2.81
N PHE A 228 -5.46 -10.11 -1.67
CA PHE A 228 -4.14 -10.73 -1.60
C PHE A 228 -4.09 -11.96 -2.51
N ASP A 229 -4.99 -12.92 -2.32
CA ASP A 229 -4.99 -14.15 -3.12
C ASP A 229 -5.17 -13.83 -4.61
N SER A 230 -6.08 -12.91 -4.95
CA SER A 230 -6.34 -12.50 -6.35
C SER A 230 -5.17 -11.79 -7.03
N ALA A 231 -4.28 -11.13 -6.28
CA ALA A 231 -3.10 -10.48 -6.86
C ALA A 231 -2.06 -11.50 -7.34
N TYR A 232 -2.03 -12.70 -6.75
CA TYR A 232 -1.10 -13.78 -7.09
C TYR A 232 -1.72 -14.86 -7.98
N ALA A 233 -2.99 -15.20 -7.74
CA ALA A 233 -3.71 -16.20 -8.50
C ALA A 233 -5.20 -15.85 -8.56
N SER A 234 -5.71 -15.63 -9.77
CA SER A 234 -7.12 -15.27 -9.95
C SER A 234 -7.68 -15.78 -11.28
N ALA A 235 -8.99 -16.02 -11.29
CA ALA A 235 -9.76 -16.24 -12.51
C ALA A 235 -10.14 -14.91 -13.22
N TYR A 236 -9.80 -13.76 -12.63
CA TYR A 236 -10.18 -12.43 -13.10
C TYR A 236 -8.98 -11.69 -13.69
N GLY A 237 -9.25 -10.76 -14.63
CA GLY A 237 -8.21 -9.96 -15.26
C GLY A 237 -7.77 -8.73 -14.46
N THR A 238 -8.39 -8.46 -13.31
CA THR A 238 -8.20 -7.22 -12.55
C THR A 238 -6.72 -6.90 -12.28
N PHE A 239 -5.94 -7.88 -11.83
CA PHE A 239 -4.51 -7.70 -11.50
C PHE A 239 -3.53 -8.23 -12.58
N LEU A 240 -3.99 -8.46 -13.81
CA LEU A 240 -3.11 -8.86 -14.92
C LEU A 240 -2.31 -7.68 -15.49
N CYS A 241 -1.19 -8.03 -16.15
CA CYS A 241 -0.25 -7.12 -16.82
C CYS A 241 0.48 -6.15 -15.86
N ASN A 242 1.29 -5.24 -16.39
CA ASN A 242 2.08 -4.30 -15.59
C ASN A 242 1.64 -2.84 -15.66
N ASN A 243 0.80 -2.49 -16.63
CA ASN A 243 0.34 -1.12 -16.89
C ASN A 243 -0.85 -1.13 -17.84
N GLU A 244 -1.56 0.00 -17.93
CA GLU A 244 -2.76 0.13 -18.77
C GLU A 244 -2.47 -0.11 -20.26
N LYS A 245 -1.28 0.26 -20.75
CA LYS A 245 -0.89 -0.01 -22.14
C LYS A 245 -0.86 -1.50 -22.43
N GLU A 246 -0.23 -2.31 -21.58
CA GLU A 246 -0.22 -3.76 -21.71
C GLU A 246 -1.63 -4.35 -21.61
N ARG A 247 -2.45 -3.86 -20.67
CA ARG A 247 -3.85 -4.32 -20.50
C ARG A 247 -4.69 -4.10 -21.77
N CYS A 248 -4.53 -2.94 -22.41
CA CYS A 248 -5.17 -2.64 -23.70
C CYS A 248 -4.67 -3.57 -24.81
N LEU A 249 -3.36 -3.80 -24.91
CA LEU A 249 -2.78 -4.69 -25.92
C LEU A 249 -3.24 -6.14 -25.74
N CYS A 250 -3.36 -6.60 -24.50
CA CYS A 250 -3.87 -7.92 -24.15
C CYS A 250 -5.40 -8.02 -24.16
N LYS A 251 -6.13 -6.92 -24.45
CA LYS A 251 -7.59 -6.87 -24.45
C LYS A 251 -8.20 -7.45 -23.17
N VAL A 252 -7.64 -7.06 -22.01
CA VAL A 252 -8.02 -7.64 -20.72
C VAL A 252 -9.49 -7.39 -20.42
N LYS A 253 -10.00 -6.18 -20.70
CA LYS A 253 -11.40 -5.80 -20.43
C LYS A 253 -12.39 -6.62 -21.27
N GLU A 254 -11.99 -7.04 -22.46
CA GLU A 254 -12.81 -7.80 -23.41
C GLU A 254 -12.67 -9.32 -23.24
N SER A 255 -11.50 -9.78 -22.80
CA SER A 255 -11.14 -11.21 -22.79
C SER A 255 -11.19 -11.84 -21.40
N THR A 256 -11.47 -11.06 -20.35
CA THR A 256 -11.51 -11.54 -18.96
C THR A 256 -12.67 -10.92 -18.19
N HIS A 257 -13.02 -11.52 -17.05
CA HIS A 257 -13.97 -10.93 -16.12
C HIS A 257 -13.28 -10.03 -15.10
N SER A 258 -14.00 -9.02 -14.61
CA SER A 258 -13.56 -8.15 -13.53
C SER A 258 -13.83 -8.78 -12.17
N LEU A 259 -12.82 -8.77 -11.28
CA LEU A 259 -12.98 -9.15 -9.88
C LEU A 259 -14.03 -8.27 -9.20
N TRP A 260 -14.06 -6.97 -9.50
CA TRP A 260 -15.04 -6.03 -8.92
C TRP A 260 -16.47 -6.43 -9.27
N ALA A 261 -16.71 -6.86 -10.50
CA ALA A 261 -18.03 -7.30 -10.93
C ALA A 261 -18.49 -8.55 -10.16
N TRP A 262 -17.57 -9.45 -9.81
CA TRP A 262 -17.86 -10.60 -8.95
C TRP A 262 -18.10 -10.21 -7.50
N LEU A 263 -17.17 -9.48 -6.88
CA LEU A 263 -17.25 -9.11 -5.46
C LEU A 263 -18.48 -8.27 -5.13
N ASN A 264 -19.00 -7.50 -6.10
CA ASN A 264 -20.14 -6.63 -5.92
C ASN A 264 -21.50 -7.32 -6.18
N GLN A 265 -21.52 -8.61 -6.54
CA GLN A 265 -22.78 -9.35 -6.65
C GLN A 265 -23.49 -9.39 -5.28
N PRO A 266 -24.81 -9.18 -5.19
CA PRO A 266 -25.50 -9.03 -3.91
C PRO A 266 -25.27 -10.18 -2.90
N GLY A 267 -25.18 -11.42 -3.37
CA GLY A 267 -24.92 -12.59 -2.51
C GLY A 267 -23.46 -12.68 -2.05
N GLU A 268 -22.52 -12.24 -2.89
CA GLU A 268 -21.09 -12.31 -2.59
C GLU A 268 -20.63 -11.13 -1.74
N LYS A 269 -21.12 -9.92 -2.07
CA LYS A 269 -20.79 -8.65 -1.40
C LYS A 269 -20.90 -8.75 0.12
N LYS A 270 -21.95 -9.41 0.63
CA LYS A 270 -22.20 -9.54 2.07
C LYS A 270 -21.03 -10.16 2.84
N LYS A 271 -20.29 -11.09 2.23
CA LYS A 271 -19.13 -11.76 2.86
C LYS A 271 -17.98 -10.80 3.16
N TYR A 272 -17.94 -9.68 2.45
CA TYR A 272 -16.87 -8.70 2.52
C TYR A 272 -17.24 -7.47 3.32
N LEU A 273 -18.48 -7.35 3.80
CA LEU A 273 -18.91 -6.21 4.60
C LEU A 273 -18.52 -6.41 6.06
N ASN A 274 -18.13 -5.31 6.69
CA ASN A 274 -17.97 -5.22 8.12
C ASN A 274 -19.33 -4.88 8.74
N PRO A 275 -19.95 -5.79 9.52
CA PRO A 275 -21.25 -5.53 10.12
C PRO A 275 -21.20 -4.37 11.14
N LEU A 276 -20.03 -4.05 11.67
CA LEU A 276 -19.83 -2.96 12.62
C LEU A 276 -19.62 -1.60 11.92
N TYR A 277 -19.64 -1.53 10.59
CA TYR A 277 -19.36 -0.29 9.90
C TYR A 277 -20.33 0.84 10.29
N THR A 278 -19.76 1.99 10.65
CA THR A 278 -20.46 3.25 10.82
C THR A 278 -19.70 4.32 10.06
N HIS A 279 -20.42 5.13 9.27
CA HIS A 279 -19.79 6.21 8.51
C HIS A 279 -19.04 7.17 9.44
N ASN A 280 -17.71 7.17 9.34
CA ASN A 280 -16.83 8.04 10.12
C ASN A 280 -16.25 9.14 9.20
N PRO A 281 -16.74 10.39 9.28
CA PRO A 281 -16.26 11.47 8.42
C PRO A 281 -14.86 11.98 8.80
N LEU A 282 -14.33 11.59 9.96
CA LEU A 282 -13.07 12.11 10.48
C LEU A 282 -11.87 11.39 9.85
N VAL A 283 -10.73 12.08 9.84
CA VAL A 283 -9.43 11.51 9.49
C VAL A 283 -9.06 10.43 10.53
N THR A 284 -8.69 9.23 10.07
CA THR A 284 -8.29 8.12 10.94
C THR A 284 -6.78 8.11 11.13
N TRP A 285 -6.28 8.78 12.17
CA TRP A 285 -4.85 8.84 12.50
C TRP A 285 -4.38 7.58 13.24
N PRO A 286 -3.78 6.56 12.58
CA PRO A 286 -3.33 5.38 13.30
C PRO A 286 -2.17 5.70 14.25
N SER A 287 -2.14 4.98 15.36
CA SER A 287 -0.91 4.81 16.13
C SER A 287 0.09 3.99 15.31
N VAL A 288 1.25 4.59 15.08
CA VAL A 288 2.42 3.98 14.43
C VAL A 288 3.49 3.60 15.44
N GLU A 289 3.14 3.57 16.73
CA GLU A 289 4.03 3.06 17.76
C GLU A 289 4.21 1.55 17.64
N PRO A 290 5.40 0.99 17.95
CA PRO A 290 5.67 -0.44 17.78
C PRO A 290 4.64 -1.35 18.45
N GLN A 291 4.15 -1.00 19.65
CA GLN A 291 3.14 -1.78 20.37
C GLN A 291 1.75 -1.81 19.70
N SER A 292 1.49 -0.89 18.76
CA SER A 292 0.21 -0.82 18.03
C SER A 292 0.21 -1.64 16.74
N ILE A 293 1.39 -2.02 16.23
CA ILE A 293 1.54 -2.80 15.00
C ILE A 293 1.61 -4.28 15.36
N GLN A 294 0.70 -5.08 14.80
CA GLN A 294 0.64 -6.52 15.11
C GLN A 294 0.79 -7.38 13.86
N LEU A 295 1.17 -8.64 14.06
CA LEU A 295 1.17 -9.61 12.98
C LEU A 295 -0.26 -9.83 12.46
N TRP A 296 -0.45 -9.77 11.14
CA TRP A 296 -1.71 -10.11 10.49
C TRP A 296 -1.96 -11.62 10.54
N GLN A 297 -2.52 -12.08 11.65
CA GLN A 297 -2.67 -13.51 11.94
C GLN A 297 -3.61 -14.21 10.95
N GLY A 298 -4.71 -13.57 10.56
CA GLY A 298 -5.67 -14.12 9.59
C GLY A 298 -5.08 -14.36 8.20
N LEU A 299 -3.95 -13.73 7.87
CA LEU A 299 -3.19 -14.03 6.66
C LEU A 299 -2.02 -14.99 6.92
N PHE A 300 -1.13 -14.62 7.84
CA PHE A 300 0.15 -15.31 7.99
C PHE A 300 0.05 -16.61 8.80
N LEU A 301 -0.97 -16.78 9.64
CA LEU A 301 -1.20 -17.97 10.46
C LEU A 301 -2.41 -18.81 10.00
N ARG A 302 -3.00 -18.49 8.83
CA ARG A 302 -4.23 -19.11 8.32
C ARG A 302 -4.16 -20.62 8.09
N TRP A 303 -2.95 -21.17 7.98
CA TRP A 303 -2.71 -22.60 7.78
C TRP A 303 -2.44 -23.36 9.09
N ILE A 304 -2.23 -22.64 10.19
CA ILE A 304 -1.89 -23.21 11.51
C ILE A 304 -3.04 -23.03 12.48
N ARG A 305 -3.71 -21.88 12.40
CA ARG A 305 -4.85 -21.55 13.25
C ARG A 305 -6.12 -21.72 12.44
N SER A 306 -7.02 -22.57 12.92
CA SER A 306 -8.38 -22.63 12.42
C SER A 306 -9.06 -21.28 12.61
N SER A 307 -9.73 -20.78 11.58
CA SER A 307 -10.56 -19.58 11.65
C SER A 307 -11.92 -19.85 12.30
N GLN A 308 -12.30 -21.11 12.52
CA GLN A 308 -13.64 -21.52 12.95
C GLN A 308 -14.23 -20.65 14.07
N TYR A 309 -13.52 -20.49 15.19
CA TYR A 309 -14.04 -19.72 16.32
C TYR A 309 -14.15 -18.21 16.05
N LEU A 310 -13.28 -17.68 15.19
CA LEU A 310 -13.37 -16.28 14.74
C LEU A 310 -14.55 -16.11 13.80
N ASP A 311 -14.78 -17.07 12.89
CA ASP A 311 -15.91 -17.07 11.96
C ASP A 311 -17.23 -17.19 12.72
N GLU A 312 -17.30 -18.05 13.73
CA GLU A 312 -18.45 -18.18 14.64
C GLU A 312 -18.72 -16.87 15.40
N ALA A 313 -17.67 -16.23 15.93
CA ALA A 313 -17.81 -14.94 16.63
C ALA A 313 -18.30 -13.83 15.68
N TRP A 314 -17.80 -13.79 14.44
CA TRP A 314 -18.26 -12.81 13.45
C TRP A 314 -19.70 -13.05 13.00
N ALA A 315 -20.11 -14.31 12.86
CA ALA A 315 -21.51 -14.66 12.56
C ALA A 315 -22.44 -14.19 13.68
N GLU A 316 -22.06 -14.38 14.95
CA GLU A 316 -22.83 -13.89 16.10
C GLU A 316 -22.88 -12.36 16.14
N ILE A 317 -21.76 -11.67 15.90
CA ILE A 317 -21.74 -10.20 15.80
C ILE A 317 -22.70 -9.72 14.71
N GLN A 318 -22.68 -10.34 13.54
CA GLN A 318 -23.59 -9.99 12.45
C GLN A 318 -25.05 -10.21 12.85
N TYR A 319 -25.36 -11.34 13.49
CA TYR A 319 -26.71 -11.61 13.99
C TYR A 319 -27.19 -10.56 14.99
N LEU A 320 -26.33 -10.15 15.93
CA LEU A 320 -26.66 -9.13 16.93
C LEU A 320 -26.91 -7.76 16.30
N VAL A 321 -26.13 -7.37 15.29
CA VAL A 321 -26.33 -6.10 14.58
C VAL A 321 -27.61 -6.11 13.75
N GLU A 322 -27.94 -7.22 13.09
CA GLU A 322 -29.16 -7.33 12.27
C GLU A 322 -30.45 -7.45 13.11
N SER A 323 -30.33 -7.87 14.38
CA SER A 323 -31.45 -8.07 15.30
C SER A 323 -31.86 -6.79 16.05
N HIS A 324 -31.13 -5.68 15.88
CA HIS A 324 -31.35 -4.39 16.55
C HIS A 324 -31.47 -3.25 15.55
#